data_AF-A0ABD7L3S9-F1
#
_entry.id   AF-A0ABD7L3S9-F1
#
_cell.length_a   1.000
_cell.length_b   1.000
_cell.length_c   1.000
_cell.angle_alpha   90.00
_cell.angle_beta   90.00
_cell.angle_gamma   90.00
#
_symmetry.space_group_name_H-M   'P 1'
#
loop_
_entity.id
_entity.type
_entity.pdbx_description
1 polymer ?
#
loop_
_entity_poly.entity_id
_entity_poly.type
_entity_poly.pdbx_seq_one_letter_code
_entity_poly.pdbx_strand_id
1 'polypeptide(L)' 'MEKKFIDLGFTMSEKIPREIALEIVAIKQVLAAILAKMPDKRDSIIDDLSGVDSDIMRDIVANFKKIK' A
#
# COMPACT_ATOMS: atom_id res chain seq x y z
N MET A 1 -0.95 22.31 -10.27
CA MET A 1 -0.50 20.92 -10.05
C MET A 1 -1.49 20.01 -10.75
N GLU A 2 -1.07 19.29 -11.80
CA GLU A 2 -1.93 18.26 -12.39
C GLU A 2 -2.23 17.18 -11.35
N LYS A 3 -3.50 16.75 -11.28
CA LYS A 3 -3.89 15.64 -10.41
C LYS A 3 -3.37 14.34 -11.01
N LYS A 4 -2.31 13.77 -10.42
CA LYS A 4 -1.85 12.41 -10.71
C LYS A 4 -2.77 11.41 -10.00
N PHE A 5 -3.44 10.57 -10.76
CA PHE A 5 -4.14 9.40 -10.23
C PHE A 5 -3.16 8.22 -10.24
N ILE A 6 -2.97 7.60 -9.09
CA ILE A 6 -2.08 6.44 -8.93
C ILE A 6 -2.94 5.24 -8.61
N ASP A 7 -2.84 4.21 -9.45
CA ASP A 7 -3.56 2.97 -9.26
C ASP A 7 -2.83 2.05 -8.27
N LEU A 8 -3.46 1.87 -7.10
CA LEU A 8 -2.96 1.04 -6.01
C LEU A 8 -3.70 -0.29 -6.01
N GLY A 9 -2.95 -1.37 -6.20
CA GLY A 9 -3.50 -2.73 -6.25
C GLY A 9 -3.22 -3.49 -4.97
N PHE A 10 -4.16 -4.33 -4.53
CA PHE A 10 -3.99 -5.20 -3.37
C PHE A 10 -4.53 -6.60 -3.67
N THR A 11 -3.73 -7.60 -3.34
CA THR A 11 -4.08 -9.00 -3.37
C THR A 11 -4.93 -9.34 -2.14
N MET A 12 -6.00 -10.10 -2.35
CA MET A 12 -6.92 -10.52 -1.30
C MET A 12 -7.35 -11.96 -1.53
N SER A 13 -7.52 -12.73 -0.45
CA SER A 13 -8.09 -14.07 -0.52
C SER A 13 -9.59 -14.01 -0.82
N GLU A 14 -10.07 -14.85 -1.74
CA GLU A 14 -11.49 -15.00 -2.07
C GLU A 14 -12.34 -15.50 -0.88
N LYS A 15 -11.69 -16.04 0.16
CA LYS A 15 -12.36 -16.49 1.40
C LYS A 15 -12.76 -15.33 2.31
N ILE A 16 -12.28 -14.12 2.05
CA ILE A 16 -12.58 -12.94 2.88
C ILE A 16 -13.90 -12.33 2.39
N PRO A 17 -14.90 -12.12 3.28
CA PRO A 17 -16.14 -11.44 2.93
C PRO A 17 -15.89 -10.06 2.31
N ARG A 18 -16.73 -9.68 1.36
CA ARG A 18 -16.54 -8.45 0.56
C ARG A 18 -16.49 -7.20 1.44
N GLU A 19 -17.34 -7.08 2.45
CA GLU A 19 -17.32 -5.90 3.34
C GLU A 19 -15.97 -5.76 4.04
N ILE A 20 -15.46 -6.86 4.59
CA ILE A 20 -14.15 -6.91 5.25
C ILE A 20 -13.02 -6.59 4.27
N ALA A 21 -13.09 -7.11 3.05
CA ALA A 21 -12.09 -6.81 2.02
C ALA A 21 -12.04 -5.31 1.69
N LEU A 22 -13.19 -4.64 1.62
CA LEU A 22 -13.28 -3.20 1.36
C LEU A 22 -12.71 -2.37 2.53
N GLU A 23 -12.97 -2.76 3.77
CA GLU A 23 -12.38 -2.12 4.95
C GLU A 23 -10.86 -2.25 4.95
N ILE A 24 -10.33 -3.44 4.63
CA ILE A 24 -8.89 -3.66 4.53
C ILE A 24 -8.29 -2.77 3.43
N VAL A 25 -8.95 -2.66 2.26
CA VAL A 25 -8.50 -1.78 1.18
C VAL A 25 -8.46 -0.32 1.65
N ALA A 26 -9.48 0.15 2.36
CA ALA A 26 -9.52 1.52 2.89
C ALA A 26 -8.36 1.79 3.86
N ILE A 27 -8.06 0.85 4.77
CA ILE A 27 -6.92 0.96 5.69
C ILE A 27 -5.60 1.02 4.92
N LYS A 28 -5.41 0.15 3.93
CA LYS A 28 -4.18 0.15 3.10
C LYS A 28 -4.03 1.46 2.30
N GLN A 29 -5.12 2.05 1.83
CA GLN A 29 -5.11 3.36 1.16
C GLN A 29 -4.73 4.49 2.12
N VAL A 30 -5.25 4.51 3.35
CA VAL A 30 -4.85 5.48 4.38
C VAL A 30 -3.37 5.35 4.68
N LEU A 31 -2.86 4.13 4.83
CA LEU A 31 -1.44 3.88 5.07
C LEU A 31 -0.58 4.44 3.92
N ALA A 32 -0.97 4.16 2.67
CA ALA A 32 -0.27 4.69 1.49
C ALA A 32 -0.32 6.21 1.41
N ALA A 33 -1.43 6.85 1.79
CA ALA A 33 -1.57 8.31 1.80
C ALA A 33 -0.69 8.97 2.88
N ILE A 34 -0.64 8.41 4.09
CA ILE A 34 0.24 8.88 5.17
C ILE A 34 1.70 8.78 4.72
N LEU A 35 2.08 7.65 4.14
CA LEU A 35 3.46 7.39 3.74
C LEU A 35 3.86 8.17 2.49
N ALA A 36 2.90 8.51 1.61
CA ALA A 36 3.13 9.47 0.52
C ALA A 36 3.59 10.84 1.04
N LYS A 37 3.15 11.25 2.24
CA LYS A 37 3.52 12.51 2.89
C LYS A 37 4.85 12.45 3.66
N MET A 38 5.52 11.30 3.70
CA MET A 38 6.81 11.11 4.38
C MET A 38 7.91 10.70 3.38
N PRO A 39 8.22 11.52 2.36
CA PRO A 39 9.16 11.16 1.29
C PRO A 39 10.54 10.79 1.81
N ASP A 40 11.05 11.51 2.82
CA ASP A 40 12.39 11.32 3.37
C ASP A 40 12.58 9.99 4.11
N LYS A 41 11.48 9.37 4.56
CA LYS A 41 11.49 8.07 5.26
C LYS A 41 11.04 6.92 4.36
N ARG A 42 10.62 7.21 3.14
CA ARG A 42 9.97 6.22 2.27
C ARG A 42 10.89 5.05 1.94
N ASP A 43 12.15 5.31 1.60
CA ASP A 43 13.10 4.26 1.20
C ASP A 43 13.44 3.32 2.37
N SER A 44 13.65 3.88 3.56
CA SER A 44 13.86 3.09 4.79
C SER A 44 12.66 2.21 5.11
N ILE A 45 11.44 2.75 4.99
CA ILE A 45 10.21 2.00 5.23
C ILE A 45 10.04 0.91 4.17
N ILE A 46 10.32 1.19 2.90
CA ILE A 46 10.29 0.16 1.85
C ILE A 46 11.25 -0.98 2.18
N ASP A 47 12.46 -0.68 2.64
CA ASP A 47 13.47 -1.68 2.97
C ASP A 47 13.03 -2.56 4.16
N ASP A 48 12.58 -1.92 5.25
CA ASP A 48 12.05 -2.61 6.44
C ASP A 48 10.87 -3.52 6.08
N LEU A 49 9.93 -3.04 5.28
CA LEU A 49 8.74 -3.79 4.88
C LEU A 49 9.05 -4.89 3.85
N SER A 50 10.11 -4.74 3.04
CA SER A 50 10.50 -5.75 2.04
C SER A 50 11.03 -7.04 2.68
N GLY A 51 11.48 -6.99 3.94
CA GLY A 51 11.92 -8.15 4.69
C GLY A 51 10.79 -9.03 5.24
N VAL A 52 9.53 -8.60 5.14
CA VAL A 52 8.38 -9.34 5.68
C VAL A 52 7.78 -10.25 4.61
N ASP A 53 7.80 -11.56 4.84
CA ASP A 53 7.21 -12.55 3.93
C ASP A 53 5.67 -12.58 4.08
N SER A 54 5.00 -11.66 3.40
CA SER A 54 3.54 -11.55 3.36
C SER A 54 3.09 -10.95 2.03
N ASP A 55 2.06 -11.55 1.42
CA ASP A 55 1.44 -11.03 0.19
C ASP A 55 0.96 -9.58 0.36
N ILE A 56 0.36 -9.29 1.52
CA ILE A 56 -0.11 -7.95 1.86
C ILE A 56 1.06 -6.96 1.88
N MET A 57 2.21 -7.38 2.43
CA MET A 57 3.37 -6.49 2.51
C MET A 57 4.02 -6.26 1.15
N ARG A 58 4.07 -7.32 0.32
CA ARG A 58 4.51 -7.20 -1.08
C ARG A 58 3.69 -6.19 -1.87
N ASP A 59 2.36 -6.20 -1.70
CA ASP A 59 1.48 -5.22 -2.35
C ASP A 59 1.75 -3.79 -1.86
N ILE A 60 1.92 -3.61 -0.55
CA ILE A 60 2.20 -2.30 0.06
C ILE A 60 3.52 -1.73 -0.48
N VAL A 61 4.58 -2.53 -0.50
CA VAL A 61 5.88 -2.15 -1.07
C VAL A 61 5.78 -1.80 -2.55
N ALA A 62 5.08 -2.62 -3.35
CA ALA A 62 4.88 -2.36 -4.78
C ALA A 62 4.13 -1.04 -5.01
N ASN A 63 3.12 -0.76 -4.19
CA ASN A 63 2.35 0.48 -4.23
C ASN A 63 3.20 1.70 -3.85
N PHE A 64 4.09 1.62 -2.86
CA PHE A 64 4.98 2.74 -2.51
C PHE A 64 5.96 3.08 -3.62
N LYS A 65 6.46 2.07 -4.34
CA LYS A 65 7.34 2.29 -5.50
C LYS A 65 6.66 3.07 -6.64
N LYS A 66 5.32 3.04 -6.73
CA LYS A 66 4.52 3.79 -7.72
C LYS A 66 4.25 5.23 -7.31
N ILE A 67 4.19 5.50 -6.01
CA ILE A 67 4.02 6.86 -5.49
C ILE A 67 5.38 7.55 -5.61
N LYS A 68 5.62 8.23 -6.74
CA LYS A 68 6.78 9.12 -6.98
C LYS A 68 6.31 10.54 -7.21
#